data_AF-A0A7S1CPJ8-F1
#
_entry.id   AF-A0A7S1CPJ8-F1
#
_cell.length_a   1.000
_cell.length_b   1.000
_cell.length_c   1.000
_cell.angle_alpha   90.00
_cell.angle_beta   90.00
_cell.angle_gamma   90.00
#
_symmetry.space_group_name_H-M   'P 1'
#
loop_
_entity.id
_entity.type
_entity.pdbx_description
1 polymer ?
#
loop_
_entity_poly.entity_id
_entity_poly.type
_entity_poly.pdbx_seq_one_letter_code
_entity_poly.pdbx_strand_id
1 'polypeptide(L)'
;MGASATKQRDAGGVAGGVGGGAGGGDAARSGTRDELAGKGSGSDGVDVGALPEGATAMWVAPLGWDGRAARPMAAMRRASLDDDLLAYLCDVDIVAASEDALAAHPAFTRNVDNPRLKRHVYFEGVFHGRPTRGTVRSMHPRFGGDFEKRALPPRLAAFSRALRDVNSAWLSSLADALEALAGDEEGAAATMARLVREGNAFADAAVQVHAREGVDADGAGWHTDAPNSALHLAVGLRGRRALLFKAGDAPDAAATVHEAPQAAGSCYLSSPFAFPHAVTYDVEGEWDRRVVAVQMRLLMTRAELMAMFGDEGEWNAILGVITRAVLGPTPLRLPTLAEVMAAEAATEAEAEAGASVEAVSVGEAEAA
;
A
#
# COMPACT_ATOMS: atom_id res chain seq x y z
N MET A 1 -30.86 25.38 -28.82
CA MET A 1 -29.86 26.36 -28.34
C MET A 1 -30.21 26.72 -26.91
N GLY A 2 -29.31 26.51 -25.96
CA GLY A 2 -29.54 26.79 -24.54
C GLY A 2 -28.69 25.91 -23.64
N ALA A 3 -27.39 26.17 -23.59
CA ALA A 3 -26.45 25.49 -22.70
C ALA A 3 -26.55 26.10 -21.29
N SER A 4 -26.72 25.24 -20.28
CA SER A 4 -26.56 25.60 -18.87
C SER A 4 -25.18 25.16 -18.42
N ALA A 5 -24.33 26.14 -18.08
CA ALA A 5 -22.99 25.94 -17.55
C ALA A 5 -23.05 26.02 -16.02
N THR A 6 -22.84 24.88 -15.35
CA THR A 6 -22.68 24.85 -13.90
C THR A 6 -21.21 25.04 -13.56
N LYS A 7 -20.92 26.17 -12.93
CA LYS A 7 -19.60 26.65 -12.50
C LYS A 7 -19.26 26.00 -11.15
N GLN A 8 -18.33 25.04 -11.13
CA GLN A 8 -17.80 24.48 -9.88
C GLN A 8 -16.64 25.38 -9.41
N ARG A 9 -16.78 25.94 -8.21
CA ARG A 9 -15.84 26.88 -7.60
C ARG A 9 -14.68 26.15 -6.92
N ASP A 10 -13.55 26.85 -6.93
CA ASP A 10 -12.26 26.54 -6.30
C ASP A 10 -12.39 26.10 -4.83
N ALA A 11 -11.75 24.98 -4.51
CA ALA A 11 -11.39 24.63 -3.13
C ALA A 11 -9.96 25.15 -2.89
N GLY A 12 -9.88 26.28 -2.19
CA GLY A 12 -8.63 26.81 -1.66
C GLY A 12 -8.02 25.87 -0.62
N GLY A 13 -6.70 25.78 -0.62
CA GLY A 13 -5.93 25.05 0.36
C GLY A 13 -6.20 25.55 1.78
N VAL A 14 -6.47 24.62 2.69
CA VAL A 14 -6.57 24.87 4.12
C VAL A 14 -5.27 24.40 4.76
N ALA A 15 -4.34 25.33 4.96
CA ALA A 15 -3.33 25.23 6.00
C ALA A 15 -4.02 25.54 7.33
N GLY A 16 -4.48 24.51 8.04
CA GLY A 16 -5.10 24.64 9.35
C GLY A 16 -4.08 24.50 10.47
N GLY A 17 -3.41 25.61 10.84
CA GLY A 17 -2.71 25.71 12.11
C GLY A 17 -3.74 25.80 13.24
N VAL A 18 -3.76 24.81 14.13
CA VAL A 18 -4.65 24.80 15.29
C VAL A 18 -3.99 25.57 16.43
N GLY A 19 -4.50 26.79 16.68
CA GLY A 19 -4.18 27.56 17.88
C GLY A 19 -4.97 27.03 19.08
N GLY A 20 -4.27 26.53 20.09
CA GLY A 20 -4.84 26.13 21.37
C GLY A 20 -4.69 27.23 22.42
N GLY A 21 -5.82 27.67 22.99
CA GLY A 21 -5.86 28.59 24.12
C GLY A 21 -6.67 28.01 25.29
N ALA A 22 -6.02 28.03 26.46
CA ALA A 22 -6.53 28.05 27.84
C ALA A 22 -7.25 26.83 28.44
N GLY A 23 -6.56 26.20 29.40
CA GLY A 23 -6.90 26.31 30.83
C GLY A 23 -7.83 25.25 31.43
N GLY A 24 -7.30 24.48 32.40
CA GLY A 24 -8.08 23.67 33.34
C GLY A 24 -7.24 22.56 33.94
N GLY A 25 -6.73 22.77 35.16
CA GLY A 25 -6.02 21.74 35.91
C GLY A 25 -6.96 20.71 36.52
N ASP A 26 -6.47 19.48 36.70
CA ASP A 26 -6.56 18.82 38.01
C ASP A 26 -5.65 17.58 38.14
N ALA A 27 -5.16 17.42 39.36
CA ALA A 27 -4.76 16.21 40.07
C ALA A 27 -3.93 15.09 39.38
N ALA A 28 -2.62 15.14 39.68
CA ALA A 28 -1.76 14.03 40.12
C ALA A 28 -2.23 12.58 39.93
N ARG A 29 -1.65 11.90 38.94
CA ARG A 29 -1.30 10.46 39.01
C ARG A 29 0.12 10.26 38.47
N SER A 30 1.11 10.51 39.31
CA SER A 30 2.50 10.11 39.07
C SER A 30 2.64 8.63 39.46
N GLY A 31 2.37 7.74 38.50
CA GLY A 31 2.76 6.34 38.51
C GLY A 31 3.86 6.16 37.47
N THR A 32 5.05 5.82 37.94
CA THR A 32 6.31 5.57 37.24
C THR A 32 6.19 4.95 35.85
N ARG A 33 6.52 5.74 34.82
CA ARG A 33 6.74 5.30 33.42
C ARG A 33 8.24 5.15 33.08
N ASP A 34 9.12 5.30 34.09
CA ASP A 34 10.58 5.37 33.92
C ASP A 34 11.33 4.02 33.97
N GLU A 35 10.65 2.88 34.15
CA GLU A 35 11.33 1.56 34.19
C GLU A 35 11.23 0.73 32.91
N LEU A 36 10.47 1.16 31.89
CA LEU A 36 10.44 0.53 30.56
C LEU A 36 11.22 1.30 29.48
N ALA A 37 11.64 2.54 29.77
CA ALA A 37 12.49 3.33 28.86
C ALA A 37 14.01 3.11 29.06
N GLY A 38 14.40 2.32 30.07
CA GLY A 38 15.78 2.15 30.50
C GLY A 38 16.34 0.75 30.25
N LYS A 39 16.38 0.28 28.99
CA LYS A 39 17.24 -0.81 28.46
C LYS A 39 16.85 -1.10 27.00
N GLY A 40 17.27 -0.24 26.09
CA GLY A 40 17.06 -0.48 24.66
C GLY A 40 16.90 0.81 23.86
N SER A 41 17.86 1.74 23.96
CA SER A 41 18.09 2.68 22.86
C SER A 41 18.66 1.84 21.69
N GLY A 42 17.77 1.12 21.01
CA GLY A 42 18.04 0.06 20.05
C GLY A 42 18.60 0.56 18.72
N SER A 43 19.67 1.33 18.78
CA SER A 43 20.57 1.56 17.66
C SER A 43 21.77 0.60 17.71
N ASP A 44 21.72 -0.47 18.52
CA ASP A 44 22.63 -1.61 18.39
C ASP A 44 22.53 -2.04 16.93
N GLY A 45 23.53 -1.65 16.14
CA GLY A 45 23.47 -1.68 14.69
C GLY A 45 22.99 -3.05 14.27
N VAL A 46 21.85 -3.10 13.57
CA VAL A 46 21.37 -4.35 13.02
C VAL A 46 22.47 -4.82 12.07
N ASP A 47 23.20 -5.86 12.46
CA ASP A 47 24.15 -6.52 11.58
C ASP A 47 23.32 -7.17 10.48
N VAL A 48 23.23 -6.49 9.34
CA VAL A 48 22.45 -6.92 8.19
C VAL A 48 23.10 -8.09 7.45
N GLY A 49 24.31 -8.52 7.84
CA GLY A 49 25.02 -9.63 7.23
C GLY A 49 25.10 -9.53 5.71
N ALA A 50 25.24 -10.69 5.05
CA ALA A 50 25.06 -10.78 3.61
C ALA A 50 23.57 -10.70 3.27
N LEU A 51 23.16 -9.66 2.56
CA LEU A 51 21.77 -9.49 2.13
C LEU A 51 21.40 -10.56 1.08
N PRO A 52 20.16 -11.09 1.12
CA PRO A 52 19.66 -11.96 0.05
C PRO A 52 19.68 -11.27 -1.31
N GLU A 53 19.74 -12.05 -2.38
CA GLU A 53 19.65 -11.52 -3.75
C GLU A 53 18.38 -10.66 -3.94
N GLY A 54 18.55 -9.50 -4.57
CA GLY A 54 17.47 -8.54 -4.81
C GLY A 54 17.03 -7.71 -3.59
N ALA A 55 17.59 -7.96 -2.40
CA ALA A 55 17.30 -7.17 -1.20
C ALA A 55 18.23 -5.95 -1.08
N THR A 56 17.71 -4.88 -0.50
CA THR A 56 18.44 -3.65 -0.19
C THR A 56 17.97 -3.15 1.17
N ALA A 57 18.89 -3.02 2.11
CA ALA A 57 18.66 -2.36 3.39
C ALA A 57 18.90 -0.85 3.22
N MET A 58 18.05 -0.03 3.84
CA MET A 58 18.03 1.42 3.65
C MET A 58 17.88 2.10 5.01
N TRP A 59 18.77 3.05 5.31
CA TRP A 59 18.59 3.91 6.49
C TRP A 59 17.77 5.13 6.07
N VAL A 60 16.53 5.20 6.53
CA VAL A 60 15.58 6.21 6.04
C VAL A 60 15.39 7.31 7.07
N ALA A 61 15.20 8.55 6.60
CA ALA A 61 15.01 9.68 7.51
C ALA A 61 13.84 9.40 8.47
N PRO A 62 13.90 9.87 9.73
CA PRO A 62 12.85 9.57 10.70
C PRO A 62 11.51 10.13 10.22
N LEU A 63 10.42 9.46 10.59
CA LEU A 63 9.05 9.92 10.35
C LEU A 63 8.75 11.25 11.06
N GLY A 64 9.53 11.60 12.09
CA GLY A 64 9.36 12.78 12.93
C GLY A 64 9.70 14.10 12.24
N TRP A 65 8.75 15.03 12.32
CA TRP A 65 8.82 16.42 11.84
C TRP A 65 9.98 17.22 12.48
N ASP A 66 10.54 16.75 13.60
CA ASP A 66 11.52 17.47 14.41
C ASP A 66 12.98 17.01 14.23
N GLY A 67 13.22 15.92 13.46
CA GLY A 67 14.54 15.41 13.12
C GLY A 67 15.36 14.78 14.26
N ARG A 68 14.75 14.44 15.41
CA ARG A 68 15.49 13.98 16.61
C ARG A 68 15.41 12.48 16.91
N ALA A 69 14.49 11.74 16.30
CA ALA A 69 14.39 10.29 16.49
C ALA A 69 15.44 9.53 15.67
N ALA A 70 15.86 8.35 16.15
CA ALA A 70 16.72 7.44 15.39
C ALA A 70 16.03 7.04 14.07
N ARG A 71 16.80 6.98 13.00
CA ARG A 71 16.31 6.61 11.67
C ARG A 71 15.82 5.17 11.66
N PRO A 72 14.54 4.87 11.36
CA PRO A 72 14.13 3.50 11.17
C PRO A 72 14.89 2.92 9.97
N MET A 73 15.22 1.64 10.05
CA MET A 73 15.73 0.91 8.89
C MET A 73 14.54 0.40 8.09
N ALA A 74 14.51 0.72 6.80
CA ALA A 74 13.58 0.14 5.85
C ALA A 74 14.30 -0.90 5.00
N ALA A 75 13.53 -1.82 4.41
CA ALA A 75 14.05 -2.75 3.42
C ALA A 75 13.23 -2.68 2.14
N MET A 76 13.91 -2.87 1.01
CA MET A 76 13.28 -3.11 -0.27
C MET A 76 13.76 -4.44 -0.81
N ARG A 77 12.83 -5.29 -1.23
CA ARG A 77 13.14 -6.52 -1.93
C ARG A 77 12.52 -6.50 -3.32
N ARG A 78 13.35 -6.66 -4.33
CA ARG A 78 12.94 -6.69 -5.74
C ARG A 78 12.77 -8.13 -6.23
N ALA A 79 11.79 -8.32 -7.09
CA ALA A 79 11.52 -9.58 -7.76
C ALA A 79 10.96 -9.29 -9.16
N SER A 80 10.67 -10.34 -9.93
CA SER A 80 9.98 -10.21 -11.22
C SER A 80 8.97 -11.35 -11.36
N LEU A 81 7.82 -11.04 -11.94
CA LEU A 81 6.86 -12.04 -12.40
C LEU A 81 7.49 -12.87 -13.52
N ASP A 82 7.07 -14.12 -13.64
CA ASP A 82 7.28 -14.89 -14.86
C ASP A 82 6.47 -14.29 -16.02
N ASP A 83 6.97 -14.50 -17.25
CA ASP A 83 6.38 -13.89 -18.46
C ASP A 83 4.92 -14.33 -18.69
N ASP A 84 4.60 -15.59 -18.38
CA ASP A 84 3.25 -16.15 -18.54
C ASP A 84 2.27 -15.50 -17.55
N LEU A 85 2.65 -15.37 -16.28
CA LEU A 85 1.85 -14.66 -15.29
C LEU A 85 1.71 -13.17 -15.64
N LEU A 86 2.78 -12.50 -16.09
CA LEU A 86 2.70 -11.11 -16.53
C LEU A 86 1.70 -10.95 -17.69
N ALA A 87 1.78 -11.81 -18.71
CA ALA A 87 0.84 -11.80 -19.83
C ALA A 87 -0.60 -12.01 -19.36
N TYR A 88 -0.82 -12.96 -18.45
CA TYR A 88 -2.13 -13.25 -17.88
C TYR A 88 -2.76 -12.04 -17.17
N LEU A 89 -1.97 -11.32 -16.38
CA LEU A 89 -2.41 -10.11 -15.66
C LEU A 89 -2.56 -8.89 -16.57
N CYS A 90 -1.84 -8.84 -17.70
CA CYS A 90 -1.98 -7.76 -18.68
C CYS A 90 -3.26 -7.84 -19.51
N ASP A 91 -3.83 -9.04 -19.64
CA ASP A 91 -5.09 -9.32 -20.35
C ASP A 91 -6.35 -9.04 -19.49
N VAL A 92 -6.19 -8.32 -18.38
CA VAL A 92 -7.31 -7.82 -17.58
C VAL A 92 -7.90 -6.56 -18.23
N ASP A 93 -9.23 -6.48 -18.32
CA ASP A 93 -9.94 -5.37 -18.99
C ASP A 93 -9.44 -3.98 -18.60
N ILE A 94 -9.26 -3.70 -17.30
CA ILE A 94 -8.80 -2.36 -16.85
C ILE A 94 -7.34 -2.06 -17.22
N VAL A 95 -6.53 -3.09 -17.47
CA VAL A 95 -5.14 -2.95 -17.92
C VAL A 95 -5.10 -2.76 -19.43
N ALA A 96 -5.95 -3.47 -20.17
CA ALA A 96 -6.08 -3.39 -21.62
C ALA A 96 -6.91 -2.18 -22.11
N ALA A 97 -7.73 -1.58 -21.24
CA ALA A 97 -8.68 -0.53 -21.54
C ALA A 97 -8.09 0.66 -22.32
N SER A 98 -8.93 1.24 -23.18
CA SER A 98 -8.68 2.54 -23.80
C SER A 98 -8.79 3.67 -22.76
N GLU A 99 -8.29 4.85 -23.10
CA GLU A 99 -8.43 6.04 -22.26
C GLU A 99 -9.90 6.36 -21.97
N ASP A 100 -10.75 6.36 -23.00
CA ASP A 100 -12.18 6.66 -22.85
C ASP A 100 -12.89 5.62 -21.97
N ALA A 101 -12.52 4.34 -22.09
CA ALA A 101 -13.07 3.28 -21.26
C ALA A 101 -12.70 3.47 -19.78
N LEU A 102 -11.45 3.82 -19.47
CA LEU A 102 -11.04 4.14 -18.09
C LEU A 102 -11.70 5.41 -17.58
N ALA A 103 -11.84 6.44 -18.41
CA ALA A 103 -12.52 7.68 -18.04
C ALA A 103 -14.01 7.46 -17.73
N ALA A 104 -14.65 6.52 -18.40
CA ALA A 104 -16.03 6.10 -18.14
C ALA A 104 -16.16 5.07 -17.00
N HIS A 105 -15.05 4.46 -16.56
CA HIS A 105 -15.09 3.39 -15.58
C HIS A 105 -15.37 3.94 -14.18
N PRO A 106 -16.43 3.49 -13.48
CA PRO A 106 -16.86 4.08 -12.21
C PRO A 106 -15.89 3.89 -11.04
N ALA A 107 -14.94 2.97 -11.17
CA ALA A 107 -13.91 2.74 -10.16
C ALA A 107 -12.66 3.63 -10.34
N PHE A 108 -12.53 4.34 -11.47
CA PHE A 108 -11.35 5.15 -11.77
C PHE A 108 -11.66 6.64 -11.62
N THR A 109 -10.68 7.38 -11.09
CA THR A 109 -10.70 8.84 -11.04
C THR A 109 -9.51 9.37 -11.83
N ARG A 110 -9.73 10.40 -12.64
CA ARG A 110 -8.65 11.14 -13.30
C ARG A 110 -8.03 12.11 -12.30
N ASN A 111 -6.72 12.00 -12.08
CA ASN A 111 -5.97 12.78 -11.10
C ASN A 111 -5.00 13.75 -11.78
N VAL A 112 -4.65 14.82 -11.07
CA VAL A 112 -3.66 15.82 -11.51
C VAL A 112 -2.64 16.02 -10.39
N ASP A 113 -1.61 15.17 -10.38
CA ASP A 113 -0.57 15.21 -9.35
C ASP A 113 0.51 16.26 -9.64
N ASN A 114 0.72 16.57 -10.93
CA ASN A 114 1.65 17.62 -11.36
C ASN A 114 0.94 18.60 -12.32
N PRO A 115 0.40 19.72 -11.81
CA PRO A 115 -0.32 20.70 -12.63
C PRO A 115 0.52 21.36 -13.74
N ARG A 116 1.85 21.21 -13.71
CA ARG A 116 2.73 21.75 -14.75
C ARG A 116 2.73 20.88 -16.01
N LEU A 117 2.45 19.59 -15.88
CA LEU A 117 2.39 18.62 -16.98
C LEU A 117 0.99 18.58 -17.57
N LYS A 118 0.73 19.51 -18.50
CA LYS A 118 -0.61 19.75 -19.04
C LYS A 118 -1.15 18.60 -19.89
N ARG A 119 -0.26 17.75 -20.41
CA ARG A 119 -0.62 16.61 -21.26
C ARG A 119 -0.58 15.29 -20.52
N HIS A 120 -0.02 15.26 -19.30
CA HIS A 120 0.00 14.07 -18.47
C HIS A 120 -1.42 13.61 -18.17
N VAL A 121 -1.67 12.32 -18.43
CA VAL A 121 -2.92 11.66 -18.10
C VAL A 121 -2.63 10.63 -17.03
N TYR A 122 -3.37 10.75 -15.93
CA TYR A 122 -3.27 9.83 -14.82
C TYR A 122 -4.66 9.42 -14.34
N PHE A 123 -4.90 8.11 -14.36
CA PHE A 123 -6.06 7.49 -13.74
C PHE A 123 -5.62 6.64 -12.56
N GLU A 124 -6.39 6.68 -11.48
CA GLU A 124 -6.24 5.77 -10.35
C GLU A 124 -7.58 5.11 -10.04
N GLY A 125 -7.57 3.78 -9.92
CA GLY A 125 -8.68 3.00 -9.42
C GLY A 125 -8.33 2.34 -8.10
N VAL A 126 -9.25 2.38 -7.14
CA VAL A 126 -9.04 1.85 -5.78
C VAL A 126 -9.99 0.68 -5.53
N PHE A 127 -9.42 -0.47 -5.16
CA PHE A 127 -10.09 -1.77 -5.10
C PHE A 127 -9.70 -2.54 -3.83
N HIS A 128 -10.41 -3.64 -3.56
CA HIS A 128 -9.98 -4.63 -2.57
C HIS A 128 -9.72 -6.01 -3.17
N GLY A 129 -8.80 -6.76 -2.58
CA GLY A 129 -8.47 -8.14 -2.92
C GLY A 129 -9.11 -9.20 -2.02
N ARG A 130 -10.15 -8.85 -1.24
CA ARG A 130 -10.94 -9.80 -0.44
C ARG A 130 -11.72 -10.78 -1.36
N PRO A 131 -12.05 -12.00 -0.89
CA PRO A 131 -12.75 -13.02 -1.70
C PRO A 131 -14.22 -12.69 -2.01
N THR A 132 -14.75 -11.58 -1.50
CA THR A 132 -16.11 -11.13 -1.81
C THR A 132 -16.16 -10.37 -3.15
N ARG A 133 -17.27 -10.50 -3.87
CA ARG A 133 -17.59 -9.72 -5.08
C ARG A 133 -18.22 -8.36 -4.78
N GLY A 134 -18.70 -8.16 -3.55
CA GLY A 134 -19.34 -6.92 -3.10
C GLY A 134 -18.35 -5.77 -2.94
N THR A 135 -18.82 -4.66 -2.35
CA THR A 135 -17.91 -3.61 -1.87
C THR A 135 -17.42 -3.91 -0.46
N VAL A 136 -16.26 -3.37 -0.12
CA VAL A 136 -15.73 -3.37 1.24
C VAL A 136 -15.39 -1.96 1.66
N ARG A 137 -16.02 -1.52 2.76
CA ARG A 137 -15.68 -0.25 3.41
C ARG A 137 -14.26 -0.30 3.96
N SER A 138 -13.43 0.64 3.54
CA SER A 138 -12.05 0.79 4.00
C SER A 138 -11.56 2.23 3.77
N MET A 139 -10.34 2.57 4.20
CA MET A 139 -9.79 3.90 3.98
C MET A 139 -9.45 4.15 2.50
N HIS A 140 -9.76 5.34 1.98
CA HIS A 140 -9.26 5.81 0.69
C HIS A 140 -7.77 6.17 0.84
N PRO A 141 -6.88 5.64 -0.02
CA PRO A 141 -5.45 5.80 0.18
C PRO A 141 -4.94 7.25 0.04
N ARG A 142 -5.58 8.07 -0.80
CA ARG A 142 -5.19 9.48 -0.98
C ARG A 142 -5.64 10.43 0.14
N PHE A 143 -6.80 10.19 0.73
CA PHE A 143 -7.47 11.18 1.59
C PHE A 143 -7.73 10.66 3.00
N GLY A 144 -7.49 9.37 3.27
CA GLY A 144 -7.69 8.73 4.58
C GLY A 144 -9.15 8.62 5.04
N GLY A 145 -10.11 9.05 4.23
CA GLY A 145 -11.55 8.95 4.51
C GLY A 145 -12.10 7.54 4.30
N ASP A 146 -13.27 7.22 4.88
CA ASP A 146 -13.97 5.98 4.56
C ASP A 146 -14.42 5.94 3.10
N PHE A 147 -14.31 4.77 2.48
CA PHE A 147 -14.59 4.57 1.06
C PHE A 147 -15.09 3.14 0.79
N GLU A 148 -16.11 3.01 -0.05
CA GLU A 148 -16.62 1.73 -0.54
C GLU A 148 -15.75 1.25 -1.70
N LYS A 149 -14.74 0.42 -1.41
CA LYS A 149 -13.89 -0.16 -2.46
C LYS A 149 -14.66 -1.25 -3.17
N ARG A 150 -14.54 -1.30 -4.49
CA ARG A 150 -15.04 -2.43 -5.29
C ARG A 150 -14.02 -3.57 -5.24
N ALA A 151 -14.47 -4.80 -5.48
CA ALA A 151 -13.57 -5.92 -5.69
C ALA A 151 -12.63 -5.64 -6.88
N LEU A 152 -11.38 -6.10 -6.77
CA LEU A 152 -10.47 -6.19 -7.90
C LEU A 152 -11.10 -7.02 -9.03
N PRO A 153 -10.74 -6.75 -10.30
CA PRO A 153 -11.07 -7.66 -11.40
C PRO A 153 -10.60 -9.09 -11.09
N PRO A 154 -11.33 -10.14 -11.53
CA PRO A 154 -11.12 -11.52 -11.10
C PRO A 154 -9.67 -11.99 -11.07
N ARG A 155 -8.91 -11.82 -12.16
CA ARG A 155 -7.50 -12.22 -12.23
C ARG A 155 -6.58 -11.47 -11.26
N LEU A 156 -6.81 -10.17 -11.03
CA LEU A 156 -6.02 -9.40 -10.06
C LEU A 156 -6.42 -9.75 -8.62
N ALA A 157 -7.70 -10.02 -8.37
CA ALA A 157 -8.17 -10.54 -7.08
C ALA A 157 -7.56 -11.91 -6.78
N ALA A 158 -7.52 -12.78 -7.79
CA ALA A 158 -6.88 -14.09 -7.72
C ALA A 158 -5.38 -14.00 -7.47
N PHE A 159 -4.67 -13.07 -8.12
CA PHE A 159 -3.26 -12.82 -7.83
C PHE A 159 -3.05 -12.35 -6.38
N SER A 160 -3.86 -11.41 -5.90
CA SER A 160 -3.83 -10.96 -4.49
C SER A 160 -4.09 -12.10 -3.50
N ARG A 161 -5.04 -12.99 -3.81
CA ARG A 161 -5.35 -14.19 -3.01
C ARG A 161 -4.19 -15.18 -3.03
N ALA A 162 -3.74 -15.60 -4.21
CA ALA A 162 -2.65 -16.55 -4.38
C ALA A 162 -1.37 -16.06 -3.67
N LEU A 163 -1.08 -14.76 -3.76
CA LEU A 163 0.03 -14.14 -3.04
C LEU A 163 -0.07 -14.34 -1.52
N ARG A 164 -1.25 -14.19 -0.92
CA ARG A 164 -1.42 -14.47 0.52
C ARG A 164 -1.30 -15.95 0.81
N ASP A 165 -1.93 -16.80 0.01
CA ASP A 165 -2.00 -18.24 0.25
C ASP A 165 -0.59 -18.86 0.23
N VAL A 166 0.21 -18.54 -0.79
CA VAL A 166 1.58 -19.06 -0.94
C VAL A 166 2.56 -18.52 0.10
N ASN A 167 2.23 -17.39 0.74
CA ASN A 167 3.03 -16.76 1.79
C ASN A 167 2.39 -16.85 3.18
N SER A 168 1.39 -17.72 3.36
CA SER A 168 0.64 -17.83 4.62
C SER A 168 1.53 -18.07 5.83
N ALA A 169 2.56 -18.92 5.71
CA ALA A 169 3.53 -19.16 6.78
C ALA A 169 4.38 -17.91 7.10
N TRP A 170 4.83 -17.18 6.07
CA TRP A 170 5.59 -15.94 6.25
C TRP A 170 4.72 -14.85 6.91
N LEU A 171 3.48 -14.70 6.44
CA LEU A 171 2.51 -13.75 7.00
C LEU A 171 2.14 -14.10 8.45
N SER A 172 1.99 -15.38 8.77
CA SER A 172 1.73 -15.83 10.14
C SER A 172 2.90 -15.47 11.06
N SER A 173 4.14 -15.75 10.63
CA SER A 173 5.32 -15.37 11.40
C SER A 173 5.47 -13.85 11.58
N LEU A 174 5.09 -13.06 10.58
CA LEU A 174 5.04 -11.60 10.69
C LEU A 174 4.00 -11.15 11.73
N ALA A 175 2.80 -11.74 11.70
CA ALA A 175 1.76 -11.44 12.68
C ALA A 175 2.19 -11.82 14.10
N ASP A 176 2.78 -13.00 14.30
CA ASP A 176 3.30 -13.46 15.60
C ASP A 176 4.35 -12.47 16.15
N ALA A 177 5.24 -11.95 15.29
CA ALA A 177 6.25 -10.98 15.70
C ALA A 177 5.66 -9.61 16.05
N LEU A 178 4.58 -9.19 15.39
CA LEU A 178 3.85 -7.96 15.70
C LEU A 178 3.04 -8.10 16.99
N GLU A 179 2.40 -9.25 17.23
CA GLU A 179 1.72 -9.59 18.49
C GLU A 179 2.72 -9.59 19.65
N ALA A 180 3.88 -10.21 19.49
CA ALA A 180 4.93 -10.22 20.50
C ALA A 180 5.47 -8.80 20.80
N LEU A 181 5.52 -7.92 19.79
CA LEU A 181 5.90 -6.53 19.98
C LEU A 181 4.83 -5.74 20.75
N ALA A 182 3.55 -6.00 20.49
CA ALA A 182 2.43 -5.35 21.17
C ALA A 182 2.30 -5.78 22.64
N GLY A 183 2.62 -7.04 22.96
CA GLY A 183 2.37 -7.61 24.27
C GLY A 183 0.88 -7.64 24.59
N ASP A 184 0.48 -7.09 25.74
CA ASP A 184 -0.92 -6.98 26.17
C ASP A 184 -1.56 -5.63 25.82
N GLU A 185 -0.83 -4.74 25.12
CA GLU A 185 -1.30 -3.39 24.80
C GLU A 185 -2.05 -3.35 23.47
N GLU A 186 -3.19 -2.65 23.45
CA GLU A 186 -3.85 -2.24 22.22
C GLU A 186 -3.06 -1.10 21.58
N GLY A 187 -2.86 -1.14 20.27
CA GLY A 187 -2.01 -0.16 19.57
C GLY A 187 -1.83 -0.45 18.10
N ALA A 188 -0.83 0.20 17.49
CA ALA A 188 -0.54 0.02 16.08
C ALA A 188 -0.03 -1.40 15.78
N ALA A 189 0.83 -1.95 16.64
CA ALA A 189 1.38 -3.29 16.47
C ALA A 189 0.29 -4.37 16.56
N ALA A 190 -0.56 -4.32 17.60
CA ALA A 190 -1.70 -5.22 17.78
C ALA A 190 -2.68 -5.14 16.60
N THR A 191 -3.02 -3.91 16.17
CA THR A 191 -3.93 -3.70 15.04
C THR A 191 -3.35 -4.29 13.75
N MET A 192 -2.06 -4.06 13.47
CA MET A 192 -1.40 -4.62 12.27
C MET A 192 -1.36 -6.15 12.31
N ALA A 193 -1.03 -6.76 13.44
CA ALA A 193 -1.00 -8.20 13.57
C ALA A 193 -2.37 -8.83 13.29
N ARG A 194 -3.43 -8.26 13.89
CA ARG A 194 -4.82 -8.66 13.63
C ARG A 194 -5.19 -8.54 12.16
N LEU A 195 -4.87 -7.42 11.52
CA LEU A 195 -5.14 -7.23 10.08
C LEU A 195 -4.43 -8.30 9.22
N VAL A 196 -3.18 -8.64 9.53
CA VAL A 196 -2.46 -9.70 8.82
C VAL A 196 -3.14 -11.07 9.03
N ARG A 197 -3.50 -11.42 10.28
CA ARG A 197 -4.23 -12.66 10.63
C ARG A 197 -5.55 -12.80 9.90
N GLU A 198 -6.29 -11.70 9.79
CA GLU A 198 -7.60 -11.65 9.12
C GLU A 198 -7.50 -11.73 7.59
N GLY A 199 -6.28 -11.79 7.03
CA GLY A 199 -6.04 -11.87 5.59
C GLY A 199 -6.13 -10.52 4.87
N ASN A 200 -5.91 -9.41 5.58
CA ASN A 200 -5.92 -8.06 4.98
C ASN A 200 -4.58 -7.65 4.37
N ALA A 201 -3.52 -8.47 4.52
CA ALA A 201 -2.25 -8.25 3.84
C ALA A 201 -2.43 -8.26 2.31
N PHE A 202 -1.92 -7.22 1.63
CA PHE A 202 -2.02 -7.05 0.18
C PHE A 202 -3.45 -7.04 -0.38
N ALA A 203 -4.44 -6.73 0.47
CA ALA A 203 -5.85 -6.72 0.09
C ALA A 203 -6.39 -5.30 -0.18
N ASP A 204 -5.63 -4.24 0.08
CA ASP A 204 -5.94 -2.89 -0.41
C ASP A 204 -5.15 -2.65 -1.71
N ALA A 205 -5.84 -2.41 -2.81
CA ALA A 205 -5.21 -2.30 -4.11
C ALA A 205 -5.50 -0.96 -4.79
N ALA A 206 -4.47 -0.33 -5.35
CA ALA A 206 -4.58 0.81 -6.25
C ALA A 206 -3.99 0.46 -7.61
N VAL A 207 -4.77 0.64 -8.68
CA VAL A 207 -4.32 0.49 -10.07
C VAL A 207 -4.08 1.88 -10.63
N GLN A 208 -2.82 2.15 -11.01
CA GLN A 208 -2.36 3.44 -11.50
C GLN A 208 -2.01 3.34 -12.98
N VAL A 209 -2.55 4.27 -13.77
CA VAL A 209 -2.33 4.35 -15.22
C VAL A 209 -1.81 5.72 -15.59
N HIS A 210 -0.56 5.81 -16.06
CA HIS A 210 0.09 7.06 -16.48
C HIS A 210 0.38 7.05 -17.98
N ALA A 211 0.10 8.14 -18.67
CA ALA A 211 0.27 8.22 -20.13
C ALA A 211 0.59 9.65 -20.63
N ARG A 212 0.94 9.71 -21.92
CA ARG A 212 1.10 10.89 -22.79
C ARG A 212 2.28 11.82 -22.52
N GLU A 213 2.61 12.09 -21.26
CA GLU A 213 3.72 12.96 -20.87
C GLU A 213 4.43 12.38 -19.63
N GLY A 214 5.76 12.34 -19.71
CA GLY A 214 6.61 11.77 -18.68
C GLY A 214 6.74 12.67 -17.46
N VAL A 215 7.16 12.08 -16.34
CA VAL A 215 7.59 12.80 -15.14
C VAL A 215 9.07 12.51 -14.95
N ASP A 216 9.91 13.54 -15.04
CA ASP A 216 11.32 13.47 -14.70
C ASP A 216 11.53 13.64 -13.18
N ALA A 217 12.79 13.55 -12.74
CA ALA A 217 13.13 13.65 -11.31
C ALA A 217 12.78 15.01 -10.70
N ASP A 218 12.84 16.09 -11.49
CA ASP A 218 12.54 17.47 -11.03
C ASP A 218 11.03 17.71 -10.89
N GLY A 219 10.23 17.04 -11.72
CA GLY A 219 8.77 17.03 -11.66
C GLY A 219 8.18 15.94 -10.76
N ALA A 220 9.02 15.13 -10.10
CA ALA A 220 8.57 13.99 -9.32
C ALA A 220 7.82 14.43 -8.04
N GLY A 221 6.63 13.88 -7.85
CA GLY A 221 5.80 14.14 -6.66
C GLY A 221 6.31 13.39 -5.43
N TRP A 222 7.28 13.96 -4.72
CA TRP A 222 7.84 13.38 -3.50
C TRP A 222 6.82 13.32 -2.36
N HIS A 223 6.62 12.13 -1.79
CA HIS A 223 5.71 11.90 -0.66
C HIS A 223 6.16 10.69 0.16
N THR A 224 5.55 10.52 1.33
CA THR A 224 5.51 9.26 2.08
C THR A 224 4.08 8.73 2.00
N ASP A 225 3.91 7.42 1.92
CA ASP A 225 2.58 6.84 1.93
C ASP A 225 1.93 6.93 3.32
N ALA A 226 0.64 6.60 3.40
CA ALA A 226 -0.07 6.42 4.66
C ALA A 226 0.31 5.09 5.36
N PRO A 227 -0.02 4.92 6.66
CA PRO A 227 0.32 3.72 7.45
C PRO A 227 -0.06 2.36 6.84
N ASN A 228 -1.11 2.28 6.02
CA ASN A 228 -1.47 1.07 5.30
C ASN A 228 -0.38 0.58 4.32
N SER A 229 0.55 1.44 3.91
CA SER A 229 1.74 1.08 3.12
C SER A 229 2.96 0.71 3.98
N ALA A 230 2.80 0.46 5.28
CA ALA A 230 3.88 -0.15 6.08
C ALA A 230 4.25 -1.55 5.55
N LEU A 231 3.29 -2.28 4.96
CA LEU A 231 3.53 -3.50 4.18
C LEU A 231 2.98 -3.30 2.76
N HIS A 232 3.86 -3.09 1.78
CA HIS A 232 3.49 -2.67 0.43
C HIS A 232 4.20 -3.53 -0.62
N LEU A 233 3.42 -4.12 -1.54
CA LEU A 233 3.90 -4.75 -2.76
C LEU A 233 3.48 -3.89 -3.97
N ALA A 234 4.42 -3.50 -4.83
CA ALA A 234 4.11 -2.89 -6.11
C ALA A 234 4.48 -3.82 -7.27
N VAL A 235 3.65 -3.84 -8.30
CA VAL A 235 3.83 -4.64 -9.52
C VAL A 235 3.66 -3.75 -10.74
N GLY A 236 4.68 -3.70 -11.60
CA GLY A 236 4.58 -3.07 -12.93
C GLY A 236 3.95 -4.03 -13.92
N LEU A 237 2.83 -3.67 -14.56
CA LEU A 237 2.16 -4.50 -15.57
C LEU A 237 2.48 -4.03 -16.99
N ARG A 238 2.57 -2.73 -17.23
CA ARG A 238 2.93 -2.19 -18.56
C ARG A 238 3.88 -1.00 -18.44
N GLY A 239 4.62 -0.75 -19.52
CA GLY A 239 5.53 0.38 -19.64
C GLY A 239 6.79 0.24 -18.79
N ARG A 240 7.50 1.35 -18.63
CA ARG A 240 8.71 1.47 -17.79
C ARG A 240 8.57 2.69 -16.90
N ARG A 241 9.00 2.56 -15.66
CA ARG A 241 9.05 3.63 -14.66
C ARG A 241 10.29 3.45 -13.79
N ALA A 242 10.60 4.42 -12.95
CA ALA A 242 11.56 4.23 -11.87
C ALA A 242 10.97 4.71 -10.55
N LEU A 243 11.25 3.96 -9.49
CA LEU A 243 11.00 4.40 -8.13
C LEU A 243 12.22 5.21 -7.67
N LEU A 244 12.00 6.48 -7.37
CA LEU A 244 12.96 7.31 -6.66
C LEU A 244 12.69 7.20 -5.17
N PHE A 245 13.73 7.06 -4.36
CA PHE A 245 13.58 7.04 -2.90
C PHE A 245 14.77 7.71 -2.22
N LYS A 246 14.54 8.31 -1.05
CA LYS A 246 15.59 8.95 -0.25
C LYS A 246 16.05 8.02 0.87
N ALA A 247 17.33 7.68 0.87
CA ALA A 247 17.95 6.82 1.88
C ALA A 247 19.40 7.22 2.12
N GLY A 248 19.92 6.97 3.31
CA GLY A 248 21.34 7.08 3.65
C GLY A 248 22.01 5.71 3.69
N ASP A 249 23.33 5.69 3.47
CA ASP A 249 24.15 4.47 3.53
C ASP A 249 24.46 4.03 4.98
N ALA A 250 24.23 4.92 5.95
CA ALA A 250 24.42 4.69 7.37
C ALA A 250 23.35 5.47 8.18
N PRO A 251 23.12 5.10 9.47
CA PRO A 251 22.13 5.78 10.32
C PRO A 251 22.29 7.31 10.38
N ASP A 252 23.53 7.79 10.41
CA ASP A 252 23.84 9.22 10.53
C ASP A 252 24.17 9.90 9.19
N ALA A 253 24.18 9.15 8.08
CA ALA A 253 24.52 9.69 6.77
C ALA A 253 23.43 10.63 6.24
N ALA A 254 23.78 11.64 5.44
CA ALA A 254 22.78 12.42 4.72
C ALA A 254 22.00 11.50 3.76
N ALA A 255 20.68 11.66 3.68
CA ALA A 255 19.89 10.91 2.72
C ALA A 255 20.17 11.40 1.29
N THR A 256 20.48 10.49 0.39
CA THR A 256 20.67 10.72 -1.04
C THR A 256 19.48 10.14 -1.82
N VAL A 257 19.30 10.59 -3.06
CA VAL A 257 18.27 10.04 -3.96
C VAL A 257 18.84 8.81 -4.64
N HIS A 258 18.13 7.70 -4.51
CA HIS A 258 18.39 6.45 -5.19
C HIS A 258 17.30 6.18 -6.21
N GLU A 259 17.64 5.42 -7.25
CA GLU A 259 16.73 5.04 -8.31
C GLU A 259 16.65 3.52 -8.43
N ALA A 260 15.43 2.99 -8.48
CA ALA A 260 15.15 1.60 -8.79
C ALA A 260 14.30 1.51 -10.07
N PRO A 261 14.92 1.21 -11.23
CA PRO A 261 14.20 1.01 -12.48
C PRO A 261 13.20 -0.14 -12.38
N GLN A 262 12.04 0.02 -13.01
CA GLN A 262 10.96 -0.96 -13.04
C GLN A 262 10.44 -1.11 -14.48
N ALA A 263 10.62 -2.30 -15.04
CA ALA A 263 9.96 -2.69 -16.29
C ALA A 263 8.62 -3.39 -16.00
N ALA A 264 7.87 -3.72 -17.05
CA ALA A 264 6.76 -4.66 -16.92
C ALA A 264 7.26 -5.99 -16.30
N GLY A 265 6.48 -6.55 -15.39
CA GLY A 265 6.84 -7.70 -14.57
C GLY A 265 7.65 -7.38 -13.31
N SER A 266 8.28 -6.20 -13.21
CA SER A 266 9.07 -5.84 -12.03
C SER A 266 8.18 -5.69 -10.78
N CYS A 267 8.64 -6.25 -9.66
CA CYS A 267 7.99 -6.13 -8.37
C CYS A 267 8.94 -5.56 -7.32
N TYR A 268 8.41 -4.83 -6.34
CA TYR A 268 9.11 -4.62 -5.07
C TYR A 268 8.18 -4.80 -3.87
N LEU A 269 8.73 -5.35 -2.79
CA LEU A 269 8.14 -5.38 -1.45
C LEU A 269 8.93 -4.41 -0.56
N SER A 270 8.25 -3.46 0.07
CA SER A 270 8.86 -2.48 0.97
C SER A 270 7.85 -1.83 1.91
N SER A 271 8.26 -0.76 2.59
CA SER A 271 7.47 0.07 3.49
C SER A 271 7.53 1.54 3.07
N PRO A 272 6.91 1.98 1.95
CA PRO A 272 6.95 3.38 1.49
C PRO A 272 6.31 4.40 2.47
N PHE A 273 5.64 3.91 3.52
CA PHE A 273 5.30 4.72 4.69
C PHE A 273 6.55 5.30 5.36
N ALA A 274 7.64 4.54 5.42
CA ALA A 274 8.85 4.87 6.18
C ALA A 274 9.80 5.85 5.48
N PHE A 275 9.61 6.14 4.18
CA PHE A 275 10.57 6.97 3.44
C PHE A 275 9.96 7.82 2.33
N PRO A 276 10.51 9.03 2.09
CA PRO A 276 10.15 9.83 0.95
C PRO A 276 10.50 9.10 -0.34
N HIS A 277 9.51 8.99 -1.22
CA HIS A 277 9.66 8.38 -2.52
C HIS A 277 8.85 9.16 -3.56
N ALA A 278 9.18 8.92 -4.82
CA ALA A 278 8.47 9.45 -5.96
C ALA A 278 8.59 8.46 -7.13
N VAL A 279 7.79 8.63 -8.17
CA VAL A 279 7.85 7.79 -9.36
C VAL A 279 8.11 8.68 -10.56
N THR A 280 9.08 8.28 -11.38
CA THR A 280 9.33 8.85 -12.70
C THR A 280 8.88 7.88 -13.76
N TYR A 281 8.48 8.39 -14.91
CA TYR A 281 8.10 7.56 -16.05
C TYR A 281 8.49 8.28 -17.33
N ASP A 282 9.14 7.53 -18.21
CA ASP A 282 9.51 7.99 -19.54
C ASP A 282 8.43 7.57 -20.54
N VAL A 283 7.29 8.27 -20.47
CA VAL A 283 6.16 8.05 -21.38
C VAL A 283 5.91 9.30 -22.21
N GLU A 284 6.16 9.20 -23.51
CA GLU A 284 5.77 10.23 -24.46
C GLU A 284 4.90 9.66 -25.57
N GLY A 285 3.83 10.38 -25.88
CA GLY A 285 3.01 10.14 -27.07
C GLY A 285 1.74 9.34 -26.80
N GLU A 286 1.67 8.15 -27.37
CA GLU A 286 0.43 7.36 -27.52
C GLU A 286 0.03 6.58 -26.26
N TRP A 287 -1.28 6.31 -26.13
CA TRP A 287 -1.87 5.56 -25.01
C TRP A 287 -1.31 4.14 -24.85
N ASP A 288 -0.85 3.51 -25.92
CA ASP A 288 -0.32 2.14 -25.89
C ASP A 288 1.05 2.05 -25.21
N ARG A 289 1.74 3.19 -25.03
CA ARG A 289 3.00 3.28 -24.27
C ARG A 289 2.78 3.56 -22.78
N ARG A 290 1.52 3.60 -22.31
CA ARG A 290 1.18 3.89 -20.91
C ARG A 290 1.91 2.98 -19.93
N VAL A 291 2.17 3.52 -18.75
CA VAL A 291 2.61 2.77 -17.58
C VAL A 291 1.39 2.32 -16.80
N VAL A 292 1.30 1.03 -16.51
CA VAL A 292 0.27 0.48 -15.62
C VAL A 292 0.97 -0.21 -14.47
N ALA A 293 0.59 0.16 -13.25
CA ALA A 293 1.10 -0.48 -12.03
C ALA A 293 -0.02 -0.77 -11.05
N VAL A 294 0.16 -1.83 -10.26
CA VAL A 294 -0.72 -2.19 -9.15
C VAL A 294 0.07 -2.08 -7.86
N GLN A 295 -0.46 -1.34 -6.90
CA GLN A 295 0.07 -1.25 -5.54
C GLN A 295 -0.87 -2.00 -4.62
N MET A 296 -0.34 -2.92 -3.83
CA MET A 296 -1.07 -3.73 -2.85
C MET A 296 -0.55 -3.48 -1.45
N ARG A 297 -1.46 -3.21 -0.52
CA ARG A 297 -1.20 -2.69 0.83
C ARG A 297 -2.06 -3.43 1.85
N LEU A 298 -1.93 -3.07 3.12
CA LEU A 298 -2.85 -3.55 4.16
C LEU A 298 -4.24 -2.93 3.97
N LEU A 299 -5.26 -3.77 3.88
CA LEU A 299 -6.65 -3.30 3.91
C LEU A 299 -7.05 -2.95 5.33
N MET A 300 -7.39 -1.69 5.56
CA MET A 300 -7.84 -1.20 6.86
C MET A 300 -8.94 -0.16 6.70
N THR A 301 -9.79 -0.06 7.71
CA THR A 301 -10.79 0.98 7.87
C THR A 301 -10.15 2.26 8.38
N ARG A 302 -10.89 3.38 8.29
CA ARG A 302 -10.45 4.63 8.90
C ARG A 302 -10.30 4.52 10.42
N ALA A 303 -11.19 3.78 11.09
CA ALA A 303 -11.13 3.59 12.54
C ALA A 303 -9.84 2.89 12.96
N GLU A 304 -9.45 1.84 12.24
CA GLU A 304 -8.19 1.13 12.45
C GLU A 304 -6.99 2.04 12.18
N LEU A 305 -7.00 2.80 11.08
CA LEU A 305 -5.97 3.81 10.84
C LEU A 305 -5.86 4.80 12.00
N MET A 306 -6.99 5.28 12.53
CA MET A 306 -6.97 6.21 13.67
C MET A 306 -6.41 5.58 14.94
N ALA A 307 -6.70 4.29 15.19
CA ALA A 307 -6.16 3.54 16.31
C ALA A 307 -4.65 3.32 16.23
N MET A 308 -4.07 3.37 15.01
CA MET A 308 -2.63 3.27 14.81
C MET A 308 -1.89 4.61 14.92
N PHE A 309 -2.60 5.75 15.05
CA PHE A 309 -1.94 7.01 15.37
C PHE A 309 -1.55 7.01 16.85
N GLY A 310 -0.25 7.00 17.12
CA GLY A 310 0.29 6.84 18.47
C GLY A 310 1.74 7.25 18.55
N ASP A 311 2.48 6.55 19.40
CA ASP A 311 3.89 6.80 19.69
C ASP A 311 4.77 6.54 18.45
N GLU A 312 5.58 7.51 18.04
CA GLU A 312 6.56 7.34 16.96
C GLU A 312 7.55 6.20 17.26
N GLY A 313 7.84 5.95 18.54
CA GLY A 313 8.68 4.84 18.99
C GLY A 313 8.09 3.48 18.62
N GLU A 314 6.76 3.32 18.71
CA GLU A 314 6.06 2.10 18.33
C GLU A 314 6.21 1.83 16.83
N TRP A 315 6.02 2.86 15.99
CA TRP A 315 6.16 2.73 14.54
C TRP A 315 7.57 2.35 14.11
N ASN A 316 8.60 2.89 14.76
CA ASN A 316 9.99 2.47 14.49
C ASN A 316 10.20 0.99 14.80
N ALA A 317 9.61 0.48 15.89
CA ALA A 317 9.71 -0.93 16.25
C ALA A 317 8.93 -1.84 15.27
N ILE A 318 7.72 -1.43 14.87
CA ILE A 318 6.90 -2.10 13.84
C ILE A 318 7.67 -2.20 12.52
N LEU A 319 8.24 -1.08 12.06
CA LEU A 319 9.05 -1.05 10.84
C LEU A 319 10.29 -1.94 10.97
N GLY A 320 10.91 -2.01 12.15
CA GLY A 320 11.98 -2.96 12.44
C GLY A 320 11.55 -4.43 12.27
N VAL A 321 10.35 -4.79 12.73
CA VAL A 321 9.77 -6.13 12.54
C VAL A 321 9.55 -6.42 11.06
N ILE A 322 8.92 -5.50 10.32
CA ILE A 322 8.64 -5.67 8.88
C ILE A 322 9.94 -5.76 8.08
N THR A 323 10.90 -4.88 8.34
CA THR A 323 12.22 -4.88 7.70
C THR A 323 12.94 -6.21 7.90
N ARG A 324 12.95 -6.76 9.12
CA ARG A 324 13.52 -8.10 9.38
C ARG A 324 12.80 -9.19 8.60
N ALA A 325 11.46 -9.13 8.50
CA ALA A 325 10.70 -10.11 7.73
C ALA A 325 11.01 -10.05 6.22
N VAL A 326 11.19 -8.84 5.67
CA VAL A 326 11.55 -8.61 4.25
C VAL A 326 12.98 -9.08 3.94
N LEU A 327 13.93 -8.79 4.83
CA LEU A 327 15.34 -9.20 4.71
C LEU A 327 15.61 -10.64 5.12
N GLY A 328 14.63 -11.31 5.73
CA GLY A 328 14.77 -12.65 6.28
C GLY A 328 15.19 -13.70 5.24
N PRO A 329 15.74 -14.83 5.71
CA PRO A 329 16.24 -15.90 4.83
C PRO A 329 15.13 -16.57 4.00
N THR A 330 13.88 -16.49 4.47
CA THR A 330 12.70 -16.98 3.76
C THR A 330 12.00 -15.81 3.07
N PRO A 331 12.28 -15.55 1.77
CA PRO A 331 11.56 -14.55 1.00
C PRO A 331 10.05 -14.72 1.04
N LEU A 332 9.34 -13.59 0.96
CA LEU A 332 8.06 -13.56 0.28
C LEU A 332 8.28 -14.02 -1.17
N ARG A 333 7.49 -15.01 -1.60
CA ARG A 333 7.51 -15.58 -2.94
C ARG A 333 6.36 -15.00 -3.77
N LEU A 334 6.61 -14.67 -5.03
CA LEU A 334 5.53 -14.35 -5.97
C LEU A 334 4.79 -15.65 -6.38
N PRO A 335 3.45 -15.64 -6.50
CA PRO A 335 2.72 -16.81 -6.97
C PRO A 335 3.09 -17.09 -8.43
N THR A 336 2.97 -18.35 -8.84
CA THR A 336 3.07 -18.77 -10.24
C THR A 336 1.74 -18.60 -10.96
N LEU A 337 1.72 -18.61 -12.30
CA LEU A 337 0.46 -18.59 -13.06
C LEU A 337 -0.52 -19.68 -12.62
N ALA A 338 -0.05 -20.92 -12.43
CA ALA A 338 -0.91 -22.04 -12.02
C ALA A 338 -1.60 -21.78 -10.66
N GLU A 339 -0.89 -21.19 -9.71
CA GLU A 339 -1.44 -20.84 -8.39
C GLU A 339 -2.46 -19.70 -8.49
N VAL A 340 -2.23 -18.72 -9.36
CA VAL A 340 -3.18 -17.63 -9.62
C VAL A 340 -4.45 -18.17 -10.27
N MET A 341 -4.34 -19.02 -11.30
CA MET A 341 -5.49 -19.64 -11.93
C MET A 341 -6.30 -20.52 -10.97
N ALA A 342 -5.62 -21.26 -10.08
CA ALA A 342 -6.28 -22.05 -9.04
C ALA A 342 -7.06 -21.16 -8.05
N ALA A 343 -6.47 -20.03 -7.63
CA ALA A 343 -7.13 -19.07 -6.76
C ALA A 343 -8.34 -18.38 -7.42
N GLU A 344 -8.28 -18.15 -8.74
CA GLU A 344 -9.40 -17.61 -9.52
C GLU A 344 -10.56 -18.59 -9.55
N ALA A 345 -10.30 -19.85 -9.94
CA ALA A 345 -11.31 -20.91 -9.98
C ALA A 345 -11.96 -21.14 -8.60
N ALA A 346 -11.16 -21.11 -7.53
CA ALA A 346 -11.67 -21.23 -6.17
C ALA A 346 -12.63 -20.08 -5.80
N THR A 347 -12.29 -18.85 -6.20
CA THR A 347 -13.11 -17.66 -5.93
C THR A 347 -14.42 -17.69 -6.73
N GLU A 348 -14.39 -18.20 -7.97
CA GLU A 348 -15.60 -18.41 -8.76
C GLU A 348 -16.52 -19.45 -8.12
N ALA A 349 -15.98 -20.60 -7.71
CA ALA A 349 -16.73 -21.64 -7.03
C ALA A 349 -17.34 -21.17 -5.70
N GLU A 350 -16.60 -20.41 -4.89
CA GLU A 350 -17.10 -19.82 -3.63
C GLU A 350 -18.25 -18.85 -3.88
N ALA A 351 -18.17 -18.03 -4.93
CA ALA A 351 -19.22 -17.08 -5.27
C ALA A 351 -20.49 -17.77 -5.81
N GLU A 352 -20.35 -18.85 -6.57
CA GLU A 352 -21.47 -19.68 -7.00
C GLU A 352 -22.16 -20.38 -5.82
N ALA A 353 -21.36 -20.93 -4.89
CA ALA A 353 -21.88 -21.55 -3.68
C ALA A 353 -22.62 -20.53 -2.79
N GLY A 354 -22.06 -19.32 -2.61
CA GLY A 354 -22.70 -18.25 -1.84
C GLY A 354 -24.04 -17.79 -2.43
N ALA A 355 -24.11 -17.62 -3.74
CA ALA A 355 -25.35 -17.23 -4.44
C ALA A 355 -26.46 -18.28 -4.30
N SER A 356 -26.11 -19.57 -4.23
CA SER A 356 -27.09 -20.64 -4.07
C SER A 356 -27.77 -20.63 -2.69
N VAL A 357 -27.07 -20.20 -1.65
CA VAL A 357 -27.61 -20.14 -0.27
C VAL A 357 -28.59 -18.98 -0.11
N GLU A 358 -28.31 -17.82 -0.71
CA GLU A 358 -29.22 -16.66 -0.67
C GLU A 358 -30.52 -16.90 -1.45
N ALA A 359 -30.46 -17.65 -2.56
CA ALA A 359 -31.66 -17.95 -3.34
C ALA A 359 -32.67 -18.86 -2.59
N VAL A 360 -32.19 -19.75 -1.72
CA VAL A 360 -33.05 -20.65 -0.93
C VAL A 360 -33.72 -19.90 0.23
N SER A 361 -33.04 -18.95 0.87
CA SER A 361 -33.59 -18.24 2.04
C SER A 361 -34.67 -17.22 1.68
N VAL A 362 -34.65 -16.64 0.47
CA VAL A 362 -35.70 -15.73 -0.01
C VAL A 362 -36.99 -16.49 -0.37
N GLY A 363 -36.86 -17.71 -0.90
CA GLY A 363 -38.01 -18.55 -1.29
C GLY A 363 -38.84 -19.07 -0.12
N GLU A 364 -38.23 -19.31 1.05
CA GLU A 364 -38.96 -19.74 2.25
C GLU A 364 -39.68 -18.58 2.97
N ALA A 365 -39.21 -17.34 2.82
CA ALA A 365 -39.83 -16.17 3.43
C ALA A 365 -41.08 -15.68 2.68
N GLU A 366 -41.23 -15.97 1.38
CA GLU A 366 -42.44 -15.64 0.61
C GLU A 366 -43.55 -16.71 0.71
N ALA A 367 -43.25 -17.88 1.29
CA ALA A 367 -44.21 -18.98 1.43
C ALA A 367 -44.86 -19.06 2.83
N ALA A 368 -44.56 -18.11 3.73
CA ALA A 368 -45.08 -18.03 5.10
C ALA A 368 -45.97 -16.79 5.31
#